data_AF-A0A9X0QEQ8-F1
#
_entry.id   AF-A0A9X0QEQ8-F1
#
_cell.length_a   1.000
_cell.length_b   1.000
_cell.length_c   1.000
_cell.angle_alpha   90.00
_cell.angle_beta   90.00
_cell.angle_gamma   90.00
#
_symmetry.space_group_name_H-M   'P 1'
#
loop_
_entity.id
_entity.type
_entity.pdbx_description
1 polymer ?
#
loop_
_entity_poly.entity_id
_entity_poly.type
_entity_poly.pdbx_seq_one_letter_code
_entity_poly.pdbx_strand_id
1 'polypeptide(L)'
;MRIPHPSAARIFSILCLLATPFTTHAQDPTQAPPSAHPILTVTGKGVQIYACEQTNSGPQWIFKAPDANLYDNSGAIVGSHGAGPSWRSRDGSSVKGELLQKNSSPEPGAIPWLLLKAAGADGSGLMKRVDFIRRSETHGGIAPTAGCDAQHLSATTRVDYSATYTFYSAKP
;
A
#
# COMPACT_ATOMS: atom_id res chain seq x y z
N MET A 1 83.38 -24.07 -14.75
CA MET A 1 82.51 -24.88 -13.88
C MET A 1 81.30 -24.02 -13.50
N ARG A 2 80.12 -24.40 -14.02
CA ARG A 2 78.72 -23.95 -13.75
C ARG A 2 78.38 -22.45 -13.51
N ILE A 3 77.57 -21.91 -14.43
CA ILE A 3 76.77 -20.67 -14.33
C ILE A 3 75.58 -20.88 -13.37
N PRO A 4 75.03 -19.81 -12.74
CA PRO A 4 73.58 -19.64 -12.75
C PRO A 4 73.09 -18.23 -13.17
N HIS A 5 71.86 -18.24 -13.71
CA HIS A 5 71.11 -17.19 -14.42
C HIS A 5 70.56 -16.05 -13.55
N PRO A 6 70.19 -14.90 -14.15
CA PRO A 6 69.35 -13.90 -13.49
C PRO A 6 67.88 -14.36 -13.42
N SER A 7 67.26 -14.29 -12.24
CA SER A 7 65.82 -14.52 -12.06
C SER A 7 65.01 -13.28 -12.45
N ALA A 8 64.11 -13.43 -13.42
CA ALA A 8 63.14 -12.41 -13.80
C ALA A 8 62.06 -12.26 -12.72
N ALA A 9 61.91 -11.04 -12.19
CA ALA A 9 60.81 -10.69 -11.29
C ALA A 9 59.49 -10.65 -12.07
N ARG A 10 58.52 -11.48 -11.68
CA ARG A 10 57.16 -11.46 -12.24
C ARG A 10 56.32 -10.42 -11.51
N ILE A 11 55.87 -9.40 -12.24
CA ILE A 11 54.88 -8.43 -11.78
C ILE A 11 53.51 -9.12 -11.79
N PHE A 12 52.92 -9.34 -10.60
CA PHE A 12 51.53 -9.75 -10.46
C PHE A 12 50.65 -8.49 -10.39
N SER A 13 49.96 -8.17 -11.49
CA SER A 13 48.88 -7.19 -11.47
C SER A 13 47.69 -7.77 -10.69
N ILE A 14 47.43 -7.24 -9.51
CA ILE A 14 46.21 -7.51 -8.75
C ILE A 14 45.09 -6.68 -9.37
N LEU A 15 44.26 -7.31 -10.18
CA LEU A 15 43.01 -6.73 -10.67
C LEU A 15 42.01 -6.76 -9.50
N CYS A 16 41.86 -5.62 -8.82
CA CYS A 16 40.88 -5.45 -7.76
C CYS A 16 39.48 -5.40 -8.39
N LEU A 17 38.80 -6.55 -8.45
CA LEU A 17 37.39 -6.66 -8.83
C LEU A 17 36.55 -5.94 -7.78
N LEU A 18 36.12 -4.71 -8.09
CA LEU A 18 35.11 -3.98 -7.34
C LEU A 18 33.80 -4.76 -7.42
N ALA A 19 33.53 -5.60 -6.43
CA ALA A 19 32.22 -6.21 -6.24
C ALA A 19 31.23 -5.11 -5.84
N THR A 20 30.43 -4.63 -6.80
CA THR A 20 29.29 -3.76 -6.51
C THR A 20 28.30 -4.55 -5.66
N PRO A 21 27.97 -4.14 -4.43
CA PRO A 21 26.93 -4.81 -3.67
C PRO A 21 25.61 -4.62 -4.43
N PHE A 22 25.05 -5.71 -4.93
CA PHE A 22 23.66 -5.73 -5.37
C PHE A 22 22.82 -5.41 -4.13
N THR A 23 22.33 -4.19 -4.06
CA THR A 23 21.28 -3.84 -3.11
C THR A 23 20.06 -4.67 -3.52
N THR A 24 19.78 -5.72 -2.76
CA THR A 24 18.52 -6.44 -2.86
C THR A 24 17.43 -5.45 -2.45
N HIS A 25 16.81 -4.79 -3.43
CA HIS A 25 15.61 -4.02 -3.19
C HIS A 25 14.58 -5.01 -2.62
N ALA A 26 14.31 -4.92 -1.32
CA ALA A 26 13.30 -5.74 -0.68
C ALA A 26 12.01 -5.59 -1.48
N GLN A 27 11.50 -6.71 -2.01
CA GLN A 27 10.27 -6.70 -2.79
C GLN A 27 9.15 -6.16 -1.90
N ASP A 28 8.37 -5.21 -2.41
CA ASP A 28 7.22 -4.66 -1.67
C ASP A 28 6.27 -5.80 -1.28
N PRO A 29 6.09 -6.11 0.03
CA PRO A 29 5.29 -7.24 0.47
C PRO A 29 3.80 -7.06 0.17
N THR A 30 3.37 -5.86 -0.26
CA THR A 30 1.98 -5.60 -0.65
C THR A 30 1.70 -5.90 -2.12
N GLN A 31 2.67 -6.41 -2.88
CA GLN A 31 2.44 -6.91 -4.23
C GLN A 31 1.44 -8.07 -4.23
N ALA A 32 0.51 -8.07 -5.19
CA ALA A 32 -0.41 -9.18 -5.36
C ALA A 32 0.35 -10.47 -5.72
N PRO A 33 -0.20 -11.67 -5.41
CA PRO A 33 0.42 -12.92 -5.83
C PRO A 33 0.66 -12.94 -7.36
N PRO A 34 1.77 -13.53 -7.85
CA PRO A 34 2.09 -13.53 -9.29
C PRO A 34 1.02 -14.18 -10.18
N SER A 35 0.18 -15.06 -9.61
CA SER A 35 -0.95 -15.69 -10.30
C SER A 35 -2.20 -14.82 -10.43
N ALA A 36 -2.21 -13.64 -9.80
CA ALA A 36 -3.34 -12.73 -9.83
C ALA A 36 -3.15 -11.66 -10.92
N HIS A 37 -4.19 -11.40 -11.69
CA HIS A 37 -4.16 -10.46 -12.82
C HIS A 37 -5.02 -9.22 -12.52
N PRO A 38 -4.52 -8.00 -12.82
CA PRO A 38 -5.29 -6.78 -12.59
C PRO A 38 -6.50 -6.74 -13.53
N ILE A 39 -7.68 -6.46 -12.97
CA ILE A 39 -8.95 -6.35 -13.70
C ILE A 39 -9.58 -4.96 -13.62
N LEU A 40 -9.11 -4.12 -12.70
CA LEU A 40 -9.48 -2.72 -12.57
C LEU A 40 -8.37 -1.97 -11.82
N THR A 41 -8.01 -0.79 -12.29
CA THR A 41 -7.18 0.18 -11.55
C THR A 41 -7.92 1.51 -11.50
N VAL A 42 -8.05 2.09 -10.31
CA VAL A 42 -8.75 3.36 -10.08
C VAL A 42 -8.01 4.19 -9.04
N THR A 43 -8.17 5.50 -9.10
CA THR A 43 -7.70 6.41 -8.05
C THR A 43 -8.81 6.62 -7.03
N GLY A 44 -8.56 6.34 -5.77
CA GLY A 44 -9.43 6.76 -4.67
C GLY A 44 -9.04 8.15 -4.17
N LYS A 45 -10.03 9.03 -3.99
CA LYS A 45 -9.85 10.35 -3.35
C LYS A 45 -10.96 10.59 -2.34
N GLY A 46 -10.59 11.01 -1.14
CA GLY A 46 -11.52 11.25 -0.06
C GLY A 46 -10.80 11.51 1.25
N VAL A 47 -11.35 10.99 2.36
CA VAL A 47 -10.79 11.20 3.69
C VAL A 47 -10.62 9.90 4.47
N GLN A 48 -9.67 9.90 5.40
CA GLN A 48 -9.65 8.99 6.54
C GLN A 48 -10.32 9.69 7.73
N ILE A 49 -11.30 9.03 8.34
CA ILE A 49 -12.05 9.55 9.48
C ILE A 49 -11.46 8.99 10.77
N TYR A 50 -11.13 9.88 11.71
CA TYR A 50 -10.62 9.54 13.03
C TYR A 50 -11.51 10.14 14.12
N ALA A 51 -11.66 9.43 15.23
CA ALA A 51 -12.29 9.96 16.44
C ALA A 51 -11.28 10.01 17.59
N CYS A 52 -11.33 11.05 18.39
CA CYS A 52 -10.49 11.17 19.58
C CYS A 52 -11.09 10.33 20.70
N GLU A 53 -10.38 9.29 21.14
CA GLU A 53 -10.87 8.35 22.14
C GLU A 53 -9.88 8.19 23.28
N GLN A 54 -10.40 7.96 24.49
CA GLN A 54 -9.58 7.62 25.64
C GLN A 54 -9.04 6.20 25.47
N THR A 55 -7.71 6.06 25.50
CA THR A 55 -7.03 4.75 25.57
C THR A 55 -6.29 4.62 26.90
N ASN A 56 -5.67 3.47 27.14
CA ASN A 56 -4.80 3.24 28.30
C ASN A 56 -3.58 4.18 28.32
N SER A 57 -3.19 4.75 27.18
CA SER A 57 -2.06 5.67 27.04
C SER A 57 -2.48 7.14 26.99
N GLY A 58 -3.76 7.44 27.22
CA GLY A 58 -4.33 8.78 27.11
C GLY A 58 -5.26 8.94 25.89
N PRO A 59 -5.77 10.16 25.65
CA PRO A 59 -6.53 10.48 24.45
C PRO A 59 -5.70 10.22 23.18
N GLN A 60 -6.24 9.47 22.22
CA GLN A 60 -5.61 9.21 20.92
C GLN A 60 -6.63 9.26 19.77
N TRP A 61 -6.18 9.69 18.59
CA TRP A 61 -6.96 9.58 17.35
C TRP A 61 -7.05 8.12 16.89
N ILE A 62 -8.27 7.56 16.92
CA ILE A 62 -8.56 6.20 16.50
C ILE A 62 -9.25 6.20 15.14
N PHE A 63 -8.71 5.43 14.20
CA PHE A 63 -9.27 5.29 12.86
C PHE A 63 -10.67 4.67 12.91
N LYS A 64 -11.61 5.23 12.16
CA LYS A 64 -13.00 4.78 12.08
C LYS A 64 -13.36 4.20 10.71
N ALA A 65 -13.14 4.97 9.66
CA ALA A 65 -13.47 4.53 8.30
C ALA A 65 -12.78 5.41 7.25
N PRO A 66 -12.53 4.86 6.06
CA PRO A 66 -12.34 5.69 4.87
C PRO A 66 -13.71 6.16 4.36
N ASP A 67 -13.72 7.28 3.65
CA ASP A 67 -14.86 7.77 2.87
C ASP A 67 -14.29 8.40 1.59
N ALA A 68 -14.38 7.67 0.48
CA ALA A 68 -13.74 8.07 -0.77
C ALA A 68 -14.54 7.69 -2.01
N ASN A 69 -14.45 8.53 -3.03
CA ASN A 69 -14.87 8.22 -4.39
C ASN A 69 -13.73 7.53 -5.14
N LEU A 70 -14.07 6.62 -6.04
CA LEU A 70 -13.14 5.95 -6.94
C LEU A 70 -13.28 6.53 -8.34
N TYR A 71 -12.17 6.89 -8.97
CA TYR A 71 -12.10 7.56 -10.26
C TYR A 71 -11.35 6.70 -11.28
N ASP A 72 -11.87 6.62 -12.49
CA ASP A 72 -11.12 6.06 -13.62
C ASP A 72 -10.12 7.07 -14.21
N ASN A 73 -9.39 6.65 -15.24
CA ASN A 73 -8.37 7.48 -15.90
C ASN A 73 -8.94 8.72 -16.61
N SER A 74 -10.24 8.75 -16.91
CA SER A 74 -10.92 9.93 -17.47
C SER A 74 -11.35 10.93 -16.40
N GLY A 75 -11.22 10.57 -15.11
CA GLY A 75 -11.70 11.35 -13.98
C GLY A 75 -13.18 11.12 -13.66
N ALA A 76 -13.83 10.10 -14.22
CA ALA A 76 -15.22 9.78 -13.89
C ALA A 76 -15.30 8.91 -12.61
N ILE A 77 -16.26 9.21 -11.73
CA ILE A 77 -16.44 8.50 -10.44
C ILE A 77 -16.99 7.08 -10.65
N VAL A 78 -16.19 6.04 -10.83
CA VAL A 78 -16.68 4.68 -11.12
C VAL A 78 -17.11 3.85 -9.90
N GLY A 79 -17.01 4.41 -8.69
CA GLY A 79 -17.43 3.72 -7.47
C GLY A 79 -17.12 4.49 -6.20
N SER A 80 -17.21 3.79 -5.07
CA SER A 80 -16.94 4.33 -3.74
C SER A 80 -16.19 3.33 -2.86
N HIS A 81 -15.43 3.84 -1.90
CA HIS A 81 -14.75 3.07 -0.86
C HIS A 81 -15.17 3.56 0.52
N GLY A 82 -15.48 2.64 1.43
CA GLY A 82 -16.02 2.95 2.75
C GLY A 82 -15.64 1.93 3.83
N ALA A 83 -16.31 2.06 4.98
CA ALA A 83 -16.11 1.20 6.15
C ALA A 83 -16.17 -0.31 5.83
N GLY A 84 -15.48 -1.11 6.63
CA GLY A 84 -15.51 -2.58 6.54
C GLY A 84 -14.30 -3.26 5.88
N PRO A 85 -13.21 -2.53 5.56
CA PRO A 85 -13.10 -1.77 4.31
C PRO A 85 -13.86 -2.42 3.14
N SER A 86 -14.67 -1.64 2.42
CA SER A 86 -15.47 -2.12 1.29
C SER A 86 -15.33 -1.23 0.06
N TRP A 87 -15.50 -1.80 -1.13
CA TRP A 87 -15.53 -1.09 -2.40
C TRP A 87 -16.81 -1.45 -3.13
N ARG A 88 -17.48 -0.44 -3.70
CA ARG A 88 -18.71 -0.60 -4.48
C ARG A 88 -18.53 0.04 -5.85
N SER A 89 -18.89 -0.71 -6.87
CA SER A 89 -18.87 -0.28 -8.28
C SER A 89 -20.21 0.36 -8.67
N ARG A 90 -20.23 1.18 -9.72
CA ARG A 90 -21.47 1.72 -10.32
C ARG A 90 -22.46 0.65 -10.79
N ASP A 91 -21.98 -0.54 -11.11
CA ASP A 91 -22.84 -1.67 -11.49
C ASP A 91 -23.61 -2.30 -10.31
N GLY A 92 -23.46 -1.74 -9.11
CA GLY A 92 -24.13 -2.18 -7.89
C GLY A 92 -23.40 -3.31 -7.15
N SER A 93 -22.37 -3.91 -7.74
CA SER A 93 -21.57 -4.93 -7.07
C SER A 93 -20.63 -4.32 -6.03
N SER A 94 -20.36 -5.07 -4.96
CA SER A 94 -19.41 -4.66 -3.92
C SER A 94 -18.55 -5.81 -3.43
N VAL A 95 -17.39 -5.48 -2.87
CA VAL A 95 -16.45 -6.42 -2.26
C VAL A 95 -15.93 -5.85 -0.93
N LYS A 96 -15.76 -6.73 0.06
CA LYS A 96 -15.08 -6.44 1.33
C LYS A 96 -13.67 -7.00 1.31
N GLY A 97 -12.74 -6.32 1.99
CA GLY A 97 -11.34 -6.74 2.06
C GLY A 97 -10.91 -7.12 3.46
N GLU A 98 -10.08 -8.16 3.56
CA GLU A 98 -9.35 -8.54 4.77
C GLU A 98 -7.85 -8.30 4.53
N LEU A 99 -7.17 -7.66 5.50
CA LEU A 99 -5.76 -7.31 5.38
C LEU A 99 -4.88 -8.57 5.34
N LEU A 100 -4.05 -8.69 4.29
CA LEU A 100 -3.02 -9.73 4.21
C LEU A 100 -1.63 -9.19 4.52
N GLN A 101 -1.27 -8.08 3.89
CA GLN A 101 0.05 -7.48 4.01
C GLN A 101 -0.07 -5.97 4.13
N LYS A 102 0.84 -5.38 4.88
CA LYS A 102 0.93 -3.95 5.11
C LYS A 102 2.37 -3.52 4.97
N ASN A 103 2.59 -2.38 4.31
CA ASN A 103 3.89 -1.74 4.22
C ASN A 103 3.73 -0.24 4.45
N SER A 104 4.73 0.39 5.08
CA SER A 104 4.73 1.85 5.23
C SER A 104 4.77 2.50 3.84
N SER A 105 4.07 3.62 3.68
CA SER A 105 4.19 4.42 2.46
C SER A 105 5.61 4.98 2.36
N PRO A 106 6.22 5.01 1.16
CA PRO A 106 7.45 5.76 0.93
C PRO A 106 7.29 7.26 1.18
N GLU A 107 6.07 7.78 1.03
CA GLU A 107 5.75 9.18 1.32
C GLU A 107 5.50 9.39 2.82
N PRO A 108 6.27 10.27 3.50
CA PRO A 108 6.01 10.65 4.87
C PRO A 108 4.62 11.30 5.03
N GLY A 109 3.89 10.93 6.08
CA GLY A 109 2.55 11.49 6.32
C GLY A 109 1.43 10.78 5.55
N ALA A 110 1.75 9.79 4.71
CA ALA A 110 0.77 9.03 3.96
C ALA A 110 0.39 7.69 4.63
N ILE A 111 -0.87 7.30 4.53
CA ILE A 111 -1.36 6.02 5.07
C ILE A 111 -0.64 4.82 4.43
N PRO A 112 -0.54 3.67 5.13
CA PRO A 112 0.21 2.51 4.63
C PRO A 112 -0.33 1.94 3.32
N TRP A 113 0.56 1.37 2.52
CA TRP A 113 0.18 0.47 1.43
C TRP A 113 -0.34 -0.84 2.00
N LEU A 114 -1.29 -1.46 1.30
CA LEU A 114 -1.95 -2.70 1.74
C LEU A 114 -2.12 -3.66 0.57
N LEU A 115 -1.98 -4.95 0.87
CA LEU A 115 -2.62 -6.02 0.11
C LEU A 115 -3.76 -6.57 0.95
N LEU A 116 -4.94 -6.69 0.34
CA LEU A 116 -6.11 -7.30 0.94
C LEU A 116 -6.59 -8.48 0.11
N LYS A 117 -7.15 -9.49 0.78
CA LYS A 117 -7.92 -10.57 0.17
C LYS A 117 -9.40 -10.22 0.17
N ALA A 118 -10.13 -10.62 -0.86
CA ALA A 118 -11.58 -10.51 -0.86
C ALA A 118 -12.18 -11.41 0.24
N ALA A 119 -12.99 -10.83 1.12
CA ALA A 119 -13.63 -11.48 2.26
C ALA A 119 -15.16 -11.60 2.09
N GLY A 120 -15.65 -11.43 0.86
CA GLY A 120 -17.07 -11.46 0.52
C GLY A 120 -17.38 -10.43 -0.56
N ALA A 121 -18.26 -10.81 -1.48
CA ALA A 121 -18.72 -9.93 -2.55
C ALA A 121 -20.20 -10.14 -2.84
N ASP A 122 -20.89 -9.03 -3.03
CA ASP A 122 -22.33 -8.94 -3.27
C ASP A 122 -22.60 -8.42 -4.69
N GLY A 123 -23.74 -8.84 -5.26
CA GLY A 123 -24.09 -8.57 -6.66
C GLY A 123 -23.35 -9.47 -7.66
N SER A 124 -23.64 -9.27 -8.94
CA SER A 124 -23.14 -10.08 -10.07
C SER A 124 -22.15 -9.33 -10.97
N GLY A 125 -21.75 -8.12 -10.59
CA GLY A 125 -20.91 -7.23 -11.39
C GLY A 125 -19.40 -7.43 -11.20
N LEU A 126 -18.64 -6.40 -11.56
CA LEU A 126 -17.19 -6.34 -11.53
C LEU A 126 -16.59 -6.84 -10.22
N MET A 127 -17.13 -6.40 -9.08
CA MET A 127 -16.57 -6.69 -7.76
C MET A 127 -16.68 -8.17 -7.38
N LYS A 128 -17.56 -8.95 -8.04
CA LYS A 128 -17.68 -10.40 -7.81
C LYS A 128 -16.48 -11.20 -8.30
N ARG A 129 -15.67 -10.61 -9.20
CA ARG A 129 -14.47 -11.25 -9.78
C ARG A 129 -13.19 -10.95 -9.00
N VAL A 130 -13.27 -10.08 -7.99
CA VAL A 130 -12.13 -9.62 -7.23
C VAL A 130 -11.74 -10.67 -6.20
N ASP A 131 -10.47 -11.09 -6.23
CA ASP A 131 -9.85 -11.98 -5.24
C ASP A 131 -8.84 -11.22 -4.35
N PHE A 132 -8.19 -10.19 -4.90
CA PHE A 132 -7.25 -9.33 -4.17
C PHE A 132 -7.42 -7.86 -4.51
N ILE A 133 -7.07 -7.01 -3.55
CA ILE A 133 -7.11 -5.55 -3.67
C ILE A 133 -5.80 -5.00 -3.14
N ARG A 134 -5.08 -4.25 -3.96
CA ARG A 134 -3.88 -3.54 -3.54
C ARG A 134 -4.18 -2.05 -3.42
N ARG A 135 -3.86 -1.47 -2.26
CA ARG A 135 -3.78 -0.02 -2.05
C ARG A 135 -2.32 0.39 -2.08
N SER A 136 -1.95 1.25 -3.01
CA SER A 136 -0.59 1.76 -3.18
C SER A 136 -0.61 3.25 -3.54
N GLU A 137 0.57 3.87 -3.68
CA GLU A 137 0.70 5.28 -4.11
C GLU A 137 -0.19 6.21 -3.26
N THR A 138 -0.16 5.97 -1.96
CA THR A 138 -0.94 6.70 -0.97
C THR A 138 -0.32 8.07 -0.72
N HIS A 139 -1.18 9.08 -0.60
CA HIS A 139 -0.84 10.43 -0.20
C HIS A 139 -1.72 10.85 0.97
N GLY A 140 -1.14 11.41 2.04
CA GLY A 140 -1.88 11.89 3.21
C GLY A 140 -2.68 10.82 3.98
N GLY A 141 -3.65 11.30 4.76
CA GLY A 141 -4.61 10.47 5.49
C GLY A 141 -4.16 9.95 6.85
N ILE A 142 -2.92 10.20 7.32
CA ILE A 142 -2.53 9.85 8.69
C ILE A 142 -3.24 10.77 9.70
N ALA A 143 -3.59 10.24 10.87
CA ALA A 143 -4.15 11.03 11.96
C ALA A 143 -3.28 12.26 12.31
N PRO A 144 -3.88 13.42 12.64
CA PRO A 144 -3.11 14.56 13.12
C PRO A 144 -2.35 14.23 14.40
N THR A 145 -1.20 14.87 14.62
CA THR A 145 -0.42 14.70 15.87
C THR A 145 -0.95 15.53 17.04
N ALA A 146 -1.87 16.46 16.78
CA ALA A 146 -2.46 17.36 17.76
C ALA A 146 -4.00 17.32 17.72
N GLY A 147 -4.64 17.96 18.70
CA GLY A 147 -6.09 18.14 18.74
C GLY A 147 -6.90 16.97 19.31
N CYS A 148 -6.24 15.89 19.75
CA CYS A 148 -6.88 14.88 20.58
C CYS A 148 -6.28 14.94 21.98
N ASP A 149 -7.06 15.48 22.91
CA ASP A 149 -6.75 15.65 24.33
C ASP A 149 -8.03 15.43 25.15
N ALA A 150 -7.95 15.63 26.47
CA ALA A 150 -9.07 15.38 27.37
C ALA A 150 -10.28 16.30 27.10
N GLN A 151 -10.05 17.52 26.58
CA GLN A 151 -11.13 18.46 26.22
C GLN A 151 -11.82 18.08 24.92
N HIS A 152 -11.14 17.34 24.03
CA HIS A 152 -11.63 16.99 22.70
C HIS A 152 -12.01 15.50 22.55
N LEU A 153 -12.25 14.78 23.65
CA LEU A 153 -12.76 13.41 23.58
C LEU A 153 -14.07 13.36 22.77
N SER A 154 -14.23 12.33 21.96
CA SER A 154 -15.31 12.14 20.98
C SER A 154 -15.32 13.12 19.80
N ALA A 155 -14.39 14.09 19.73
CA ALA A 155 -14.22 14.89 18.53
C ALA A 155 -13.87 13.99 17.34
N THR A 156 -14.30 14.39 16.15
CA THR A 156 -14.00 13.69 14.90
C THR A 156 -13.18 14.60 13.99
N THR A 157 -12.19 14.04 13.31
CA THR A 157 -11.43 14.73 12.26
C THR A 157 -11.46 13.91 10.97
N ARG A 158 -11.42 14.63 9.84
CA ARG A 158 -11.39 14.08 8.48
C ARG A 158 -10.09 14.53 7.84
N VAL A 159 -9.21 13.59 7.52
CA VAL A 159 -7.91 13.87 6.92
C VAL A 159 -7.93 13.45 5.46
N ASP A 160 -7.67 14.40 4.56
CA ASP A 160 -7.62 14.15 3.12
C ASP A 160 -6.59 13.08 2.78
N TYR A 161 -6.96 12.20 1.86
CA TYR A 161 -6.06 11.20 1.31
C TYR A 161 -6.41 10.86 -0.14
N SER A 162 -5.41 10.35 -0.85
CA SER A 162 -5.62 9.63 -2.11
C SER A 162 -4.80 8.34 -2.15
N ALA A 163 -5.21 7.40 -3.00
CA ALA A 163 -4.47 6.18 -3.25
C ALA A 163 -4.80 5.60 -4.63
N THR A 164 -3.90 4.80 -5.18
CA THR A 164 -4.20 3.88 -6.28
C THR A 164 -4.75 2.58 -5.71
N TYR A 165 -5.91 2.16 -6.21
CA TYR A 165 -6.50 0.86 -5.92
C TYR A 165 -6.44 -0.02 -7.17
N THR A 166 -5.72 -1.13 -7.09
CA THR A 166 -5.69 -2.16 -8.13
C THR A 166 -6.43 -3.39 -7.62
N PHE A 167 -7.43 -3.83 -8.37
CA PHE A 167 -8.23 -5.02 -8.11
C PHE A 167 -7.75 -6.14 -9.00
N TYR A 168 -7.59 -7.34 -8.43
CA TYR A 168 -7.06 -8.50 -9.14
C TYR A 168 -8.03 -9.67 -9.08
N SER A 169 -8.04 -10.49 -10.13
CA SER A 169 -8.63 -11.82 -10.14
C SER A 169 -7.53 -12.88 -10.16
N ALA A 170 -7.69 -13.94 -9.38
CA ALA A 170 -6.83 -15.12 -9.39
C ALA A 170 -7.34 -16.20 -10.36
N LYS A 171 -8.48 -15.95 -11.01
CA LYS A 171 -9.04 -16.81 -12.05
C LYS A 171 -8.67 -16.23 -13.43
N PRO A 172 -8.35 -17.08 -14.42
CA PRO A 172 -8.11 -16.64 -15.79
C PRO A 172 -9.30 -15.91 -16.40
#